data_AF-A0A1J5TPM0-F1
#
_entry.id   AF-A0A1J5TPM0-F1
#
_cell.length_a   1.000
_cell.length_b   1.000
_cell.length_c   1.000
_cell.angle_alpha   90.00
_cell.angle_beta   90.00
_cell.angle_gamma   90.00
#
_symmetry.space_group_name_H-M   'P 1'
#
loop_
_entity.id
_entity.type
_entity.pdbx_description
1 polymer ?
#
loop_
_entity_poly.entity_id
_entity_poly.type
_entity_poly.pdbx_seq_one_letter_code
_entity_poly.pdbx_strand_id
1 'polypeptide(L)'
;MTGSNGKDGAIRNEGTERRSNLHLRDLFEYAYRIACPLLESGQTVSNAGSAHFLRVVLHDSFPDLHPQDIAILSVSVECVFRQRSKTANQ
;
A
#
# COMPACT_ATOMS: atom_id res chain seq x y z
N MET A 1 30.72 37.16 -18.78
CA MET A 1 29.44 37.13 -18.02
C MET A 1 28.92 35.70 -18.05
N THR A 2 29.11 35.00 -16.95
CA THR A 2 28.62 33.65 -16.68
C THR A 2 27.14 33.71 -16.27
N GLY A 3 26.33 32.82 -16.81
CA GLY A 3 24.91 32.65 -16.44
C GLY A 3 24.49 31.21 -16.72
N SER A 4 24.92 30.31 -15.84
CA SER A 4 24.67 28.88 -15.95
C SER A 4 23.24 28.54 -15.55
N ASN A 5 22.59 27.73 -16.38
CA ASN A 5 21.28 27.11 -16.18
C ASN A 5 21.12 26.50 -14.78
N GLY A 6 20.05 26.92 -14.09
CA GLY A 6 19.51 26.23 -12.92
C GLY A 6 19.01 24.84 -13.31
N LYS A 7 19.88 23.84 -13.14
CA LYS A 7 19.46 22.44 -12.98
C LYS A 7 18.87 22.32 -11.58
N ASP A 8 17.55 22.45 -11.51
CA ASP A 8 16.77 22.09 -10.33
C ASP A 8 17.12 20.66 -9.93
N GLY A 9 17.73 20.56 -8.75
CA GLY A 9 18.12 19.31 -8.14
C GLY A 9 16.87 18.53 -7.76
N ALA A 10 16.51 17.55 -8.58
CA ALA A 10 15.72 16.41 -8.13
C ALA A 10 16.56 15.61 -7.12
N ILE A 11 16.67 16.13 -5.90
CA ILE A 11 17.21 15.41 -4.75
C ILE A 11 16.26 14.24 -4.52
N ARG A 12 16.71 13.05 -4.95
CA ARG A 12 16.09 11.76 -4.70
C ARG A 12 16.12 11.50 -3.20
N ASN A 13 15.19 12.10 -2.46
CA ASN A 13 14.92 11.84 -1.05
C ASN A 13 14.18 10.51 -0.82
N GLU A 14 14.08 9.66 -1.83
CA GLU A 14 13.42 8.35 -1.76
C GLU A 14 13.99 7.41 -0.68
N GLY A 15 15.26 7.56 -0.31
CA GLY A 15 15.92 6.67 0.66
C GLY A 15 15.64 7.01 2.13
N THR A 16 15.41 8.28 2.43
CA THR A 16 15.31 8.78 3.82
C THR A 16 13.89 8.63 4.34
N GLU A 17 12.88 8.96 3.53
CA GLU A 17 11.46 8.85 3.93
C GLU A 17 11.03 7.39 4.18
N ARG A 18 11.61 6.43 3.45
CA ARG A 18 11.37 4.98 3.65
C ARG A 18 11.85 4.46 5.00
N ARG A 19 12.82 5.13 5.65
CA ARG A 19 13.38 4.73 6.95
C ARG A 19 12.76 5.50 8.12
N SER A 20 12.23 6.69 7.87
CA SER A 20 11.71 7.57 8.93
C SER A 20 10.29 7.20 9.40
N ASN A 21 9.51 6.48 8.59
CA ASN A 21 8.12 6.17 8.88
C ASN A 21 7.93 4.70 9.28
N LEU A 22 8.64 4.25 10.32
CA LEU A 22 8.51 2.88 10.86
C LEU A 22 7.04 2.55 11.18
N HIS A 23 6.30 3.51 11.74
CA HIS A 23 4.88 3.35 12.04
C HIS A 23 4.02 3.05 10.81
N LEU A 24 4.27 3.67 9.66
CA LEU A 24 3.52 3.38 8.42
C LEU A 24 3.86 2.00 7.87
N ARG A 25 5.11 1.58 8.05
CA ARG A 25 5.54 0.23 7.69
C ARG A 25 4.86 -0.81 8.56
N ASP A 26 4.85 -0.62 9.88
CA ASP A 26 4.21 -1.54 10.82
C ASP A 26 2.69 -1.62 10.55
N LEU A 27 2.06 -0.46 10.30
CA LEU A 27 0.66 -0.36 9.89
C LEU A 27 0.40 -1.18 8.62
N PHE A 28 1.21 -0.97 7.59
CA PHE A 28 1.06 -1.67 6.31
C PHE A 28 1.29 -3.18 6.47
N GLU A 29 2.32 -3.59 7.20
CA GLU A 29 2.61 -5.01 7.43
C GLU A 29 1.47 -5.69 8.19
N TYR A 30 0.90 -5.03 9.20
CA TYR A 30 -0.26 -5.54 9.94
C TYR A 30 -1.50 -5.65 9.02
N ALA A 31 -1.80 -4.59 8.26
CA ALA A 31 -2.90 -4.59 7.29
C ALA A 31 -2.75 -5.69 6.23
N TYR A 32 -1.53 -5.87 5.71
CA TYR A 32 -1.21 -6.90 4.74
C TYR A 32 -1.43 -8.31 5.32
N ARG A 33 -1.03 -8.54 6.58
CA ARG A 33 -1.20 -9.83 7.25
C ARG A 33 -2.68 -10.21 7.45
N ILE A 34 -3.53 -9.23 7.73
CA ILE A 34 -4.99 -9.42 7.85
C ILE A 34 -5.62 -9.67 6.48
N ALA A 35 -5.17 -8.94 5.46
CA ALA A 35 -5.72 -9.04 4.12
C ALA A 35 -5.28 -10.30 3.36
N CYS A 36 -4.09 -10.84 3.66
CA CYS A 36 -3.51 -11.99 2.96
C CYS A 36 -4.46 -13.19 2.84
N PRO A 37 -5.05 -13.72 3.93
CA PRO A 37 -5.98 -14.85 3.82
C PRO A 37 -7.21 -14.53 2.95
N LEU A 38 -7.68 -13.28 2.98
CA LEU A 38 -8.80 -12.83 2.16
C LEU A 38 -8.44 -12.79 0.68
N LEU A 39 -7.24 -12.29 0.37
CA LEU A 39 -6.72 -12.20 -0.98
C LEU A 39 -6.37 -13.56 -1.57
N GLU A 40 -5.85 -14.50 -0.77
CA GLU A 40 -5.55 -15.88 -1.17
C GLU A 40 -6.80 -16.71 -1.44
N SER A 41 -7.90 -16.44 -0.74
CA SER A 41 -9.17 -17.15 -0.93
C SER A 41 -9.80 -17.00 -2.33
N GLY A 42 -9.19 -16.20 -3.22
CA GLY A 42 -9.64 -16.02 -4.60
C GLY A 42 -10.94 -15.24 -4.76
N GLN A 43 -11.60 -14.87 -3.65
CA GLN A 43 -12.77 -13.98 -3.68
C GLN A 43 -12.46 -12.61 -4.28
N THR A 44 -11.18 -12.23 -4.35
CA THR A 44 -10.67 -10.89 -4.68
C THR A 44 -10.35 -10.67 -6.15
N VAL A 45 -10.38 -11.71 -6.99
CA VAL A 45 -9.79 -11.61 -8.34
C VAL A 45 -10.75 -11.00 -9.38
N SER A 46 -12.08 -11.03 -9.19
CA SER A 46 -13.02 -10.61 -10.25
C SER A 46 -14.28 -9.84 -9.85
N ASN A 47 -14.58 -9.60 -8.56
CA ASN A 47 -15.86 -8.99 -8.18
C ASN A 47 -15.72 -7.77 -7.27
N ALA A 48 -16.47 -6.70 -7.59
CA ALA A 48 -16.55 -5.45 -6.83
C ALA A 48 -16.89 -5.63 -5.33
N GLY A 49 -17.53 -6.74 -4.96
CA GLY A 49 -17.84 -7.08 -3.56
C GLY A 49 -16.62 -7.37 -2.69
N SER A 50 -15.52 -7.82 -3.29
CA SER A 50 -14.31 -8.20 -2.54
C SER A 50 -13.47 -7.00 -2.09
N ALA A 51 -13.39 -5.95 -2.91
CA ALA A 51 -12.78 -4.67 -2.54
C ALA A 51 -13.58 -3.99 -1.42
N HIS A 52 -14.91 -4.14 -1.42
CA HIS A 52 -15.74 -3.66 -0.32
C HIS A 52 -15.47 -4.44 0.97
N PHE A 53 -15.41 -5.78 0.89
CA PHE A 53 -15.13 -6.62 2.05
C PHE A 53 -13.75 -6.34 2.68
N LEU A 54 -12.71 -6.17 1.85
CA LEU A 54 -11.38 -5.81 2.33
C LEU A 54 -11.39 -4.47 3.07
N ARG A 55 -12.11 -3.46 2.56
CA ARG A 55 -12.24 -2.17 3.24
C ARG A 55 -12.98 -2.29 4.57
N VAL A 56 -14.03 -3.11 4.64
CA VAL A 56 -14.77 -3.35 5.90
C VAL A 56 -13.85 -3.96 6.95
N VAL A 57 -13.09 -5.00 6.58
CA VAL A 57 -12.16 -5.67 7.50
C VAL A 57 -11.04 -4.72 7.96
N LEU A 58 -10.50 -3.92 7.05
CA LEU A 58 -9.47 -2.94 7.40
C LEU A 58 -10.03 -1.83 8.29
N HIS A 59 -11.25 -1.35 8.02
CA HIS A 59 -11.90 -0.35 8.88
C HIS A 59 -12.16 -0.90 10.30
N ASP A 60 -12.59 -2.15 10.42
CA ASP A 60 -12.78 -2.81 11.73
C ASP A 60 -11.45 -2.96 12.50
N SER A 61 -10.37 -3.25 11.77
CA SER A 61 -9.02 -3.39 12.34
C SER A 61 -8.37 -2.06 12.69
N PHE A 62 -8.82 -0.98 12.06
CA PHE A 62 -8.28 0.37 12.19
C PHE A 62 -9.39 1.42 12.28
N PRO A 63 -10.17 1.44 13.38
CA PRO A 63 -11.31 2.34 13.51
C PRO A 63 -10.91 3.83 13.57
N ASP A 64 -9.67 4.12 13.95
CA ASP A 64 -9.13 5.48 14.06
C ASP A 64 -8.64 6.05 12.71
N LEU A 65 -8.50 5.20 11.69
CA LEU A 65 -8.05 5.61 10.36
C LEU A 65 -9.21 6.26 9.58
N HIS A 66 -8.92 7.36 8.89
CA HIS A 66 -9.93 8.01 8.07
C HIS A 66 -10.37 7.08 6.93
N PRO A 67 -11.66 7.06 6.53
CA PRO A 67 -12.14 6.16 5.48
C PRO A 67 -11.37 6.27 4.15
N GLN A 68 -10.84 7.45 3.84
CA GLN A 68 -9.99 7.67 2.68
C GLN A 68 -8.64 6.96 2.79
N ASP A 69 -8.03 6.94 3.97
CA ASP A 69 -6.77 6.25 4.22
C ASP A 69 -6.97 4.73 4.16
N ILE A 70 -8.11 4.24 4.68
CA ILE A 70 -8.51 2.83 4.50
C ILE A 70 -8.65 2.47 3.01
N ALA A 71 -9.25 3.36 2.21
CA ALA A 71 -9.36 3.12 0.77
C ALA A 71 -7.98 3.04 0.10
N ILE A 72 -7.06 3.95 0.44
CA ILE A 72 -5.67 3.92 -0.06
C ILE A 72 -4.98 2.63 0.37
N LEU A 73 -5.02 2.30 1.65
CA LEU A 73 -4.39 1.12 2.24
C LEU A 73 -4.90 -0.18 1.60
N SER A 74 -6.22 -0.28 1.36
CA SER A 74 -6.82 -1.45 0.71
C SER A 74 -6.24 -1.71 -0.68
N VAL A 75 -6.10 -0.65 -1.50
CA VAL A 75 -5.55 -0.74 -2.86
C VAL A 75 -4.05 -1.06 -2.82
N SER A 76 -3.31 -0.44 -1.90
CA SER A 76 -1.87 -0.70 -1.75
C SER A 76 -1.57 -2.15 -1.38
N VAL A 77 -2.32 -2.71 -0.43
CA VAL A 77 -2.19 -4.10 0.01
C VAL A 77 -2.52 -5.08 -1.10
N GLU A 78 -3.60 -4.85 -1.84
CA GLU A 78 -3.97 -5.67 -3.00
C GLU A 78 -2.91 -5.62 -4.10
N CYS A 79 -2.37 -4.44 -4.41
CA CYS A 79 -1.33 -4.26 -5.41
C CYS A 79 -0.07 -5.07 -5.06
N VAL A 80 0.40 -4.96 -3.82
CA VAL A 80 1.58 -5.71 -3.34
C VAL A 80 1.34 -7.21 -3.37
N PHE A 81 0.15 -7.66 -2.98
CA PHE A 81 -0.22 -9.07 -3.07
C PHE A 81 -0.13 -9.58 -4.52
N ARG A 82 -0.77 -8.89 -5.47
CA ARG A 82 -0.72 -9.24 -6.89
C ARG A 82 0.71 -9.24 -7.44
N GLN A 83 1.55 -8.30 -7.02
CA GLN A 83 2.95 -8.23 -7.45
C GLN A 83 3.79 -9.37 -6.89
N ARG A 84 3.54 -9.80 -5.65
CA ARG A 84 4.17 -10.97 -5.03
C ARG A 84 3.72 -12.28 -5.67
N SER A 85 2.42 -12.43 -5.97
CA SER A 85 1.92 -13.62 -6.67
C SER A 85 2.50 -13.76 -8.10
N LYS A 86 2.77 -12.65 -8.78
CA LYS A 86 3.43 -12.66 -10.10
C LYS A 86 4.90 -13.07 -10.03
N THR A 87 5.60 -12.65 -8.98
CA THR A 87 7.03 -12.97 -8.79
C THR A 87 7.26 -14.36 -8.22
N ALA A 88 6.29 -14.94 -7.51
CA ALA A 88 6.36 -16.33 -7.02
C ALA A 88 6.15 -17.39 -8.11
N ASN A 89 5.62 -17.00 -9.28
CA ASN A 89 5.39 -17.88 -10.44
C ASN A 89 6.47 -17.75 -11.54
N GLN A 90 7.60 -17.09 -11.23
CA GLN A 90 8.80 -17.06 -12.07
C GLN A 90 9.91 -17.89 -11.42
#